data_AF-A0A6V7JHL8-F1
#
_entry.id   AF-A0A6V7JHL8-F1
#
_cell.length_a   1.000
_cell.length_b   1.000
_cell.length_c   1.000
_cell.angle_alpha   90.00
_cell.angle_beta   90.00
_cell.angle_gamma   90.00
#
_symmetry.space_group_name_H-M   'P 1'
#
loop_
_entity.id
_entity.type
_entity.pdbx_description
1 polymer ?
#
loop_
_entity_poly.entity_id
_entity_poly.type
_entity_poly.pdbx_seq_one_letter_code
_entity_poly.pdbx_strand_id
1 'polypeptide(L)'
;YAETKLREEELRAQKYLEPNCTSVQQLIECCVKVLVANFKAAILAECPRMIRDHETEKLRMMMKLMDRVPDGILPMLKNLEEHISNAGLSDMMAAVDIITQDSEKYVERLLDLFRRFSQLVKDAFDDDPRFLTARDKAYKLVVNDSTVFRLELPTKQMSGGVLRSNNNNNIQPESKCPELLANFCDMLLRKTPLSKKLTSDEIESKLRDVLLVLKYVQNKDVFMRYHKAHLTR
;
A
#
# COMPACT_ATOMS: atom_id res chain seq x y z
N TYR A 1 -12.84 -25.22 12.01
CA TYR A 1 -13.61 -26.41 11.57
C TYR A 1 -13.16 -26.93 10.21
N ALA A 2 -13.31 -26.15 9.12
CA ALA A 2 -12.96 -26.59 7.77
C ALA A 2 -11.49 -27.06 7.64
N GLU A 3 -10.54 -26.29 8.18
CA GLU A 3 -9.12 -26.67 8.17
C GLU A 3 -8.86 -28.01 8.89
N THR A 4 -9.45 -28.19 10.07
CA THR A 4 -9.34 -29.44 10.85
C THR A 4 -9.89 -30.63 10.07
N LYS A 5 -11.06 -30.47 9.45
CA LYS A 5 -11.69 -31.55 8.67
C LYS A 5 -10.93 -31.89 7.41
N LEU A 6 -10.36 -30.91 6.72
CA LEU A 6 -9.48 -31.17 5.58
C LEU A 6 -8.23 -31.94 6.00
N ARG A 7 -7.60 -31.57 7.13
CA ARG A 7 -6.42 -32.29 7.64
C ARG A 7 -6.75 -33.73 8.08
N GLU A 8 -7.88 -33.93 8.75
CA GLU A 8 -8.36 -35.28 9.10
C GLU A 8 -8.57 -36.14 7.85
N GLU A 9 -9.19 -35.57 6.81
CA GLU A 9 -9.51 -36.31 5.59
C GLU A 9 -8.26 -36.61 4.75
N GLU A 10 -7.29 -35.69 4.72
CA GLU A 10 -5.99 -35.91 4.11
C GLU A 10 -5.23 -37.07 4.78
N LEU A 11 -5.24 -37.13 6.12
CA LEU A 11 -4.64 -38.24 6.87
C LEU A 11 -5.37 -39.58 6.64
N ARG A 12 -6.70 -39.56 6.53
CA ARG A 12 -7.48 -40.76 6.17
C ARG A 12 -7.16 -41.21 4.76
N ALA A 13 -7.09 -40.28 3.81
CA ALA A 13 -6.75 -40.56 2.42
C ALA A 13 -5.40 -41.27 2.32
N GLN A 14 -4.37 -40.77 2.99
CA GLN A 14 -3.04 -41.39 3.02
C GLN A 14 -3.03 -42.80 3.62
N LYS A 15 -3.94 -43.09 4.56
CA LYS A 15 -4.01 -44.40 5.23
C LYS A 15 -4.78 -45.44 4.44
N TYR A 16 -5.83 -45.03 3.72
CA TYR A 16 -6.80 -45.94 3.12
C TYR A 16 -6.78 -45.97 1.59
N LEU A 17 -6.24 -44.94 0.92
CA LEU A 17 -6.14 -44.88 -0.54
C LEU A 17 -4.74 -45.24 -1.02
N GLU A 18 -4.65 -45.77 -2.23
CA GLU A 18 -3.36 -46.10 -2.84
C GLU A 18 -2.57 -44.82 -3.18
N PRO A 19 -1.30 -44.70 -2.73
CA PRO A 19 -0.50 -43.49 -2.87
C PRO A 19 -0.08 -43.15 -4.31
N ASN A 20 -0.10 -44.12 -5.23
CA ASN A 20 0.26 -43.94 -6.64
C ASN A 20 -0.95 -43.65 -7.54
N CYS A 21 -2.11 -43.36 -6.96
CA CYS A 21 -3.36 -43.15 -7.68
C CYS A 21 -3.84 -41.70 -7.56
N THR A 22 -4.50 -41.19 -8.61
CA THR A 22 -5.13 -39.86 -8.64
C THR A 22 -6.31 -39.72 -7.66
N SER A 23 -6.73 -40.82 -7.02
CA SER A 23 -7.85 -40.89 -6.08
C SER A 23 -7.67 -39.98 -4.85
N VAL A 24 -6.46 -39.89 -4.30
CA VAL A 24 -6.17 -39.00 -3.15
C VAL A 24 -6.40 -37.54 -3.54
N GLN A 25 -5.92 -37.14 -4.72
CA GLN A 25 -6.09 -35.78 -5.22
C GLN A 25 -7.56 -35.45 -5.49
N GLN A 26 -8.30 -36.36 -6.13
CA GLN A 26 -9.73 -36.20 -6.39
C GLN A 26 -10.56 -36.09 -5.10
N LEU A 27 -10.21 -36.87 -4.06
CA LEU A 27 -10.87 -36.77 -2.76
C LEU A 27 -10.60 -35.39 -2.14
N ILE A 28 -9.35 -34.92 -2.12
CA ILE A 28 -8.99 -33.61 -1.57
C ILE A 28 -9.74 -32.49 -2.30
N GLU A 29 -9.80 -32.53 -3.64
CA GLU A 29 -10.55 -31.56 -4.45
C GLU A 29 -12.04 -31.56 -4.10
N CYS A 30 -12.65 -32.74 -3.93
CA CYS A 30 -14.03 -32.89 -3.50
C CYS A 30 -14.26 -32.28 -2.10
N CYS A 31 -13.37 -32.56 -1.15
CA CYS A 31 -13.45 -32.02 0.21
C CYS A 31 -13.31 -30.49 0.21
N VAL A 32 -12.37 -29.94 -0.55
CA VAL A 32 -12.22 -28.48 -0.71
C VAL A 32 -13.49 -27.88 -1.32
N LYS A 33 -14.08 -28.52 -2.33
CA LYS A 33 -15.33 -28.05 -2.93
C LYS A 33 -16.47 -27.99 -1.92
N VAL A 34 -16.69 -29.07 -1.18
CA VAL A 34 -17.83 -29.21 -0.24
C VAL A 34 -17.63 -28.34 1.00
N LEU A 35 -16.43 -28.32 1.59
CA LEU A 35 -16.16 -27.65 2.86
C LEU A 35 -15.77 -26.18 2.70
N VAL A 36 -15.24 -25.77 1.54
CA VAL A 36 -14.70 -24.42 1.34
C VAL A 36 -15.39 -23.71 0.18
N ALA A 37 -15.39 -24.28 -1.03
CA ALA A 37 -15.87 -23.58 -2.22
C ALA A 37 -17.36 -23.19 -2.12
N ASN A 38 -18.20 -24.08 -1.58
CA ASN A 38 -19.63 -23.80 -1.34
C ASN A 38 -19.86 -22.63 -0.38
N PHE A 39 -18.93 -22.37 0.54
CA PHE A 39 -19.01 -21.30 1.54
C PHE A 39 -18.12 -20.10 1.18
N LYS A 40 -17.46 -20.10 0.01
CA LYS A 40 -16.52 -19.07 -0.45
C LYS A 40 -17.11 -17.66 -0.30
N ALA A 41 -18.32 -17.43 -0.77
CA ALA A 41 -18.96 -16.11 -0.73
C ALA A 41 -19.14 -15.59 0.71
N ALA A 42 -19.61 -16.45 1.62
CA ALA A 42 -19.81 -16.10 3.02
C ALA A 42 -18.48 -15.84 3.74
N ILE A 43 -17.47 -16.66 3.48
CA ILE A 43 -16.12 -16.48 4.06
C ILE A 43 -15.52 -15.15 3.57
N LEU A 44 -15.57 -14.88 2.26
CA LEU A 44 -14.98 -13.67 1.68
C LEU A 44 -15.73 -12.39 2.08
N ALA A 45 -17.03 -12.46 2.40
CA ALA A 45 -17.79 -11.31 2.91
C ALA A 45 -17.26 -10.81 4.26
N GLU A 46 -16.63 -11.67 5.07
CA GLU A 46 -16.02 -11.29 6.34
C GLU A 46 -14.61 -10.69 6.16
N CYS A 47 -13.98 -10.87 5.00
CA CYS A 47 -12.60 -10.46 4.75
C CYS A 47 -12.36 -8.94 4.99
N PRO A 48 -13.19 -8.01 4.49
CA PRO A 48 -13.00 -6.58 4.75
C PRO A 48 -13.05 -6.23 6.24
N ARG A 49 -13.97 -6.86 6.99
CA ARG A 49 -14.09 -6.66 8.44
C ARG A 49 -12.85 -7.16 9.16
N MET A 50 -12.39 -8.37 8.83
CA MET A 50 -11.18 -8.95 9.44
C MET A 50 -9.91 -8.12 9.17
N ILE A 51 -9.77 -7.55 7.96
CA ILE A 51 -8.67 -6.65 7.61
C ILE A 51 -8.72 -5.40 8.48
N ARG A 52 -9.88 -4.74 8.56
CA ARG A 52 -10.05 -3.52 9.34
C ARG A 52 -9.79 -3.73 10.83
N ASP A 53 -10.31 -4.83 11.37
CA ASP A 53 -10.25 -5.15 12.81
C ASP A 53 -8.91 -5.83 13.19
N HIS A 54 -7.97 -5.96 12.25
CA HIS A 54 -6.64 -6.57 12.44
C HIS A 54 -6.69 -8.01 12.97
N GLU A 55 -7.67 -8.80 12.52
CA GLU A 55 -7.84 -10.21 12.93
C GLU A 55 -6.86 -11.13 12.15
N THR A 56 -5.55 -10.95 12.36
CA THR A 56 -4.46 -11.58 11.59
C THR A 56 -4.52 -13.11 11.59
N GLU A 57 -4.83 -13.76 12.72
CA GLU A 57 -4.98 -15.21 12.80
C GLU A 57 -6.12 -15.74 11.92
N LYS A 58 -7.26 -15.03 11.92
CA LYS A 58 -8.43 -15.39 11.11
C LYS A 58 -8.16 -15.15 9.63
N LEU A 59 -7.48 -14.06 9.28
CA LEU A 59 -7.03 -13.78 7.91
C LEU A 59 -6.06 -14.85 7.40
N ARG A 60 -5.13 -15.29 8.24
CA ARG A 60 -4.18 -16.36 7.89
C ARG A 60 -4.91 -17.69 7.63
N MET A 61 -5.89 -18.03 8.46
CA MET A 61 -6.74 -19.21 8.25
C MET A 61 -7.56 -19.08 6.96
N MET A 62 -8.15 -17.90 6.73
CA MET A 62 -8.91 -17.61 5.52
C MET A 62 -8.04 -17.74 4.27
N MET A 63 -6.82 -17.19 4.28
CA MET A 63 -5.87 -17.30 3.17
C MET A 63 -5.55 -18.77 2.86
N LYS A 64 -5.21 -19.58 3.86
CA LYS A 64 -4.92 -21.01 3.69
C LYS A 64 -6.10 -21.79 3.09
N LEU A 65 -7.33 -21.44 3.47
CA LEU A 65 -8.53 -22.06 2.89
C LEU A 65 -8.77 -21.59 1.45
N MET A 66 -8.62 -20.30 1.19
CA MET A 66 -8.85 -19.71 -0.13
C MET A 66 -7.74 -20.06 -1.15
N ASP A 67 -6.52 -20.35 -0.72
CA ASP A 67 -5.41 -20.78 -1.60
C ASP A 67 -5.69 -22.15 -2.24
N ARG A 68 -6.50 -22.98 -1.57
CA ARG A 68 -6.94 -24.28 -2.09
C ARG A 68 -8.06 -24.16 -3.11
N VAL A 69 -8.70 -23.01 -3.22
CA VAL A 69 -9.83 -22.76 -4.13
C VAL A 69 -9.33 -21.95 -5.33
N PRO A 70 -9.60 -22.38 -6.58
CA PRO A 70 -9.31 -21.57 -7.75
C PRO A 70 -9.90 -20.16 -7.63
N ASP A 71 -9.08 -19.14 -7.88
CA ASP A 71 -9.44 -17.74 -7.76
C ASP A 71 -10.04 -17.35 -6.38
N GLY A 72 -9.72 -18.11 -5.33
CA GLY A 72 -10.18 -17.86 -3.97
C GLY A 72 -9.53 -16.63 -3.35
N ILE A 73 -8.26 -16.37 -3.69
CA ILE A 73 -7.46 -15.30 -3.10
C ILE A 73 -7.68 -13.94 -3.77
N LEU A 74 -8.09 -13.90 -5.05
CA LEU A 74 -8.24 -12.64 -5.80
C LEU A 74 -9.14 -11.61 -5.07
N PRO A 75 -10.29 -11.99 -4.48
CA PRO A 75 -11.10 -11.05 -3.72
C PRO A 75 -10.42 -10.56 -2.44
N MET A 76 -9.59 -11.39 -1.79
CA MET A 76 -8.82 -10.98 -0.62
C MET A 76 -7.75 -9.93 -0.98
N LEU A 77 -7.07 -10.11 -2.12
CA LEU A 77 -6.13 -9.12 -2.65
C LEU A 77 -6.83 -7.79 -2.90
N LYS A 78 -7.98 -7.82 -3.57
CA LYS A 78 -8.78 -6.62 -3.84
C LYS A 78 -9.22 -5.92 -2.55
N ASN A 79 -9.70 -6.67 -1.56
CA ASN A 79 -10.11 -6.12 -0.27
C ASN A 79 -8.95 -5.46 0.47
N LEU A 80 -7.74 -6.05 0.41
CA LEU A 80 -6.55 -5.44 0.98
C LEU A 80 -6.18 -4.15 0.24
N GLU A 81 -6.17 -4.17 -1.10
CA GLU A 81 -5.87 -2.98 -1.91
C GLU A 81 -6.81 -1.83 -1.57
N GLU A 82 -8.12 -2.10 -1.57
CA GLU A 82 -9.16 -1.13 -1.28
C GLU A 82 -9.06 -0.59 0.15
N HIS A 83 -8.79 -1.46 1.13
CA HIS A 83 -8.61 -1.04 2.51
C HIS A 83 -7.40 -0.12 2.68
N ILE A 84 -6.25 -0.45 2.07
CA ILE A 84 -5.03 0.36 2.13
C ILE A 84 -5.27 1.72 1.48
N SER A 85 -5.88 1.75 0.28
CA SER A 85 -6.17 3.00 -0.43
C SER A 85 -7.13 3.88 0.36
N ASN A 86 -8.24 3.32 0.87
CA ASN A 86 -9.22 4.09 1.64
C ASN A 86 -8.66 4.61 2.96
N ALA A 87 -7.92 3.76 3.71
CA ALA A 87 -7.28 4.17 4.95
C ALA A 87 -6.20 5.24 4.70
N GLY A 88 -5.39 5.07 3.65
CA GLY A 88 -4.36 6.04 3.28
C GLY A 88 -4.94 7.40 2.90
N LEU A 89 -5.96 7.43 2.04
CA LEU A 89 -6.63 8.66 1.65
C LEU A 89 -7.32 9.33 2.85
N SER A 90 -7.99 8.55 3.70
CA SER A 90 -8.61 9.08 4.92
C SER A 90 -7.57 9.66 5.89
N ASP A 91 -6.45 8.98 6.12
CA ASP A 91 -5.36 9.44 6.99
C ASP A 91 -4.76 10.75 6.46
N MET A 92 -4.60 10.88 5.14
CA MET A 92 -4.08 12.10 4.51
C MET A 92 -5.08 13.25 4.57
N MET A 93 -6.36 13.00 4.28
CA MET A 93 -7.41 14.01 4.34
C MET A 93 -7.64 14.53 5.77
N ALA A 94 -7.56 13.66 6.78
CA ALA A 94 -7.71 14.06 8.18
C ALA A 94 -6.58 14.99 8.66
N ALA A 95 -5.41 14.96 8.01
CA ALA A 95 -4.25 15.75 8.38
C ALA A 95 -3.93 16.87 7.37
N VAL A 96 -4.86 17.18 6.45
CA VAL A 96 -4.65 18.05 5.29
C VAL A 96 -4.07 19.43 5.63
N ASP A 97 -4.60 20.08 6.67
CA ASP A 97 -4.18 21.43 7.09
C ASP A 97 -2.77 21.45 7.70
N ILE A 98 -2.36 20.33 8.30
CA ILE A 98 -1.07 20.20 8.97
C ILE A 98 0.01 19.86 7.94
N ILE A 99 -0.26 18.88 7.08
CA ILE A 99 0.73 18.33 6.14
C ILE A 99 0.96 19.25 4.92
N THR A 100 0.09 20.22 4.67
CA THR A 100 0.34 21.30 3.68
C THR A 100 1.41 22.27 4.13
N GLN A 101 1.58 22.44 5.44
CA GLN A 101 2.52 23.38 6.03
C GLN A 101 3.78 22.68 6.52
N ASP A 102 3.71 21.37 6.75
CA ASP A 102 4.75 20.56 7.37
C ASP A 102 5.09 19.33 6.51
N SER A 103 6.19 19.43 5.77
CA SER A 103 6.68 18.36 4.90
C SER A 103 7.17 17.14 5.69
N GLU A 104 7.67 17.33 6.92
CA GLU A 104 8.11 16.20 7.77
C GLU A 104 6.92 15.33 8.15
N LYS A 105 5.84 15.95 8.67
CA LYS A 105 4.64 15.21 9.05
C LYS A 105 3.98 14.50 7.88
N TYR A 106 4.01 15.09 6.68
CA TYR A 106 3.50 14.43 5.48
C TYR A 106 4.26 13.11 5.21
N VAL A 107 5.59 13.17 5.18
CA VAL A 107 6.43 12.01 4.87
C VAL A 107 6.33 10.95 5.97
N GLU A 108 6.32 11.35 7.24
CA GLU A 108 6.14 10.43 8.38
C GLU A 108 4.81 9.67 8.28
N ARG A 109 3.72 10.33 7.88
CA ARG A 109 2.42 9.67 7.71
C ARG A 109 2.42 8.63 6.60
N LEU A 110 3.09 8.91 5.47
CA LEU A 110 3.25 7.93 4.40
C LEU A 110 4.09 6.73 4.85
N LEU A 111 5.17 6.98 5.58
CA LEU A 111 6.02 5.92 6.13
C LEU A 111 5.26 5.04 7.13
N ASP A 112 4.49 5.66 8.03
CA ASP A 112 3.66 4.95 9.01
C ASP A 112 2.59 4.10 8.32
N LEU A 113 1.97 4.61 7.26
CA LEU A 113 1.03 3.86 6.44
C LEU A 113 1.70 2.62 5.83
N PHE A 114 2.87 2.79 5.23
CA PHE A 114 3.63 1.68 4.65
C PHE A 114 4.03 0.64 5.69
N ARG A 115 4.53 1.07 6.85
CA ARG A 115 4.96 0.19 7.96
C ARG A 115 3.78 -0.59 8.53
N ARG A 116 2.66 0.09 8.80
CA ARG A 116 1.44 -0.52 9.34
C ARG A 116 0.93 -1.64 8.44
N PHE A 117 0.81 -1.38 7.14
CA PHE A 117 0.31 -2.39 6.21
C PHE A 117 1.35 -3.45 5.83
N SER A 118 2.64 -3.14 5.92
CA SER A 118 3.69 -4.17 5.81
C SER A 118 3.65 -5.14 6.98
N GLN A 119 3.44 -4.63 8.21
CA GLN A 119 3.25 -5.47 9.38
C GLN A 119 1.98 -6.31 9.27
N LEU A 120 0.87 -5.72 8.79
CA LEU A 120 -0.35 -6.48 8.53
C LEU A 120 -0.12 -7.62 7.53
N VAL A 121 0.57 -7.36 6.41
CA VAL A 121 0.85 -8.40 5.41
C VAL A 121 1.73 -9.51 5.97
N LYS A 122 2.74 -9.15 6.76
CA LYS A 122 3.58 -10.13 7.46
C LYS A 122 2.77 -11.00 8.42
N ASP A 123 1.94 -10.38 9.26
CA ASP A 123 1.24 -11.08 10.34
C ASP A 123 -0.01 -11.85 9.86
N ALA A 124 -0.71 -11.35 8.84
CA ALA A 124 -1.91 -11.98 8.31
C ALA A 124 -1.63 -12.95 7.16
N PHE A 125 -0.63 -12.64 6.32
CA PHE A 125 -0.39 -13.32 5.04
C PHE A 125 1.03 -13.87 4.90
N ASP A 126 1.84 -13.86 5.96
CA ASP A 126 3.17 -14.49 5.99
C ASP A 126 4.14 -13.96 4.91
N ASP A 127 4.05 -12.66 4.62
CA ASP A 127 4.81 -12.03 3.53
C ASP A 127 4.58 -12.67 2.15
N ASP A 128 3.37 -13.22 1.91
CA ASP A 128 2.98 -13.75 0.60
C ASP A 128 3.20 -12.71 -0.52
N PRO A 129 3.96 -13.05 -1.58
CA PRO A 129 4.31 -12.11 -2.65
C PRO A 129 3.11 -11.46 -3.35
N ARG A 130 1.96 -12.13 -3.40
CA ARG A 130 0.73 -11.61 -4.00
C ARG A 130 0.17 -10.47 -3.15
N PHE A 131 0.17 -10.63 -1.83
CA PHE A 131 -0.28 -9.60 -0.90
C PHE A 131 0.73 -8.44 -0.76
N LEU A 132 2.04 -8.72 -0.85
CA LEU A 132 3.06 -7.67 -0.94
C LEU A 132 2.88 -6.81 -2.20
N THR A 133 2.56 -7.44 -3.34
CA THR A 133 2.27 -6.75 -4.61
C THR A 133 1.00 -5.91 -4.50
N ALA A 134 -0.06 -6.45 -3.89
CA ALA A 134 -1.30 -5.73 -3.61
C ALA A 134 -1.05 -4.48 -2.74
N ARG A 135 -0.28 -4.61 -1.65
CA ARG A 135 0.15 -3.48 -0.81
C ARG A 135 0.92 -2.44 -1.62
N ASP A 136 1.91 -2.86 -2.38
CA ASP A 136 2.75 -1.96 -3.20
C ASP A 136 1.91 -1.18 -4.23
N LYS A 137 0.95 -1.85 -4.86
CA LYS A 137 0.00 -1.22 -5.79
C LYS A 137 -0.89 -0.20 -5.10
N ALA A 138 -1.50 -0.55 -3.97
CA ALA A 138 -2.37 0.36 -3.23
C ALA A 138 -1.61 1.55 -2.65
N TYR A 139 -0.41 1.32 -2.12
CA TYR A 139 0.46 2.38 -1.62
C TYR A 139 0.89 3.34 -2.74
N LYS A 140 1.21 2.82 -3.93
CA LYS A 140 1.48 3.64 -5.11
C LYS A 140 0.29 4.52 -5.48
N LEU A 141 -0.94 4.02 -5.39
CA LEU A 141 -2.13 4.83 -5.64
C LEU A 141 -2.21 6.01 -4.66
N VAL A 142 -2.05 5.76 -3.35
CA VAL A 142 -2.09 6.81 -2.31
C VAL A 142 -1.00 7.87 -2.52
N VAL A 143 0.24 7.45 -2.80
CA VAL A 143 1.39 8.37 -3.00
C VAL A 143 1.17 9.31 -4.19
N ASN A 144 0.53 8.81 -5.26
CA ASN A 144 0.31 9.56 -6.49
C ASN A 144 -1.10 10.15 -6.59
N ASP A 145 -1.91 10.04 -5.54
CA ASP A 145 -3.24 10.60 -5.53
C ASP A 145 -3.18 12.14 -5.54
N SER A 146 -3.89 12.74 -6.47
CA SER A 146 -3.91 14.20 -6.68
C SER A 146 -5.10 14.90 -6.03
N THR A 147 -6.02 14.14 -5.44
CA THR A 147 -7.19 14.68 -4.72
C THR A 147 -6.81 15.16 -3.33
N VAL A 148 -5.80 14.55 -2.71
CA VAL A 148 -5.28 14.97 -1.40
C VAL A 148 -4.72 16.40 -1.49
N PHE A 149 -4.09 16.77 -2.61
CA PHE A 149 -3.58 18.14 -2.83
C PHE A 149 -3.57 18.54 -4.30
N ARG A 150 -4.52 19.39 -4.71
CA ARG A 150 -4.48 20.04 -6.02
C ARG A 150 -3.21 20.89 -6.15
N LEU A 151 -2.43 20.58 -7.17
CA LEU A 151 -1.33 21.40 -7.64
C LEU A 151 -1.88 22.58 -8.43
N GLU A 152 -2.06 23.74 -7.79
CA GLU A 152 -2.00 25.00 -8.53
C GLU A 152 -0.55 25.46 -8.55
N LEU A 153 0.19 25.03 -9.57
CA LEU A 153 1.45 25.67 -9.91
C LEU A 153 1.12 27.01 -10.58
N PRO A 154 1.55 28.16 -10.05
CA PRO A 154 1.65 29.36 -10.86
C PRO A 154 2.88 29.17 -11.74
N THR A 155 2.67 28.80 -13.00
CA THR A 155 3.72 28.94 -14.01
C THR A 155 4.05 30.42 -14.09
N LYS A 156 5.27 30.78 -13.67
CA LYS A 156 5.83 32.13 -13.81
C LYS A 156 5.68 32.58 -15.26
N GLN A 157 4.66 33.40 -15.55
CA GLN A 157 4.70 34.31 -16.68
C GLN A 157 5.32 35.61 -16.21
N MET A 158 6.56 35.76 -16.66
CA MET A 158 7.23 37.04 -16.79
C MET A 158 6.38 37.93 -17.71
N SER A 159 6.31 39.23 -17.39
CA SER A 159 5.82 40.34 -18.22
C SER A 159 4.31 40.50 -18.40
N GLY A 160 3.82 41.71 -18.13
CA GLY A 160 2.42 42.06 -18.14
C GLY A 160 1.80 42.18 -19.54
N GLY A 161 0.47 42.18 -19.55
CA GLY A 161 -0.33 42.34 -20.75
C GLY A 161 -1.62 41.54 -20.66
N VAL A 162 -2.72 42.25 -20.42
CA VAL A 162 -4.09 41.75 -20.56
C VAL A 162 -4.24 41.12 -21.94
N LEU A 163 -4.74 39.87 -22.04
CA LEU A 163 -5.75 39.38 -23.01
C LEU A 163 -5.78 37.85 -23.11
N ARG A 164 -6.99 37.30 -22.93
CA ARG A 164 -7.57 36.13 -23.64
C ARG A 164 -6.95 34.75 -23.35
N SER A 165 -7.53 34.09 -22.34
CA SER A 165 -7.41 32.63 -22.16
C SER A 165 -8.22 31.89 -23.23
N ASN A 166 -7.50 31.39 -24.23
CA ASN A 166 -7.93 30.31 -25.11
C ASN A 166 -6.66 29.48 -25.33
N ASN A 167 -6.52 28.33 -24.65
CA ASN A 167 -5.78 27.17 -25.18
C ASN A 167 -5.79 25.97 -24.21
N ASN A 168 -6.26 24.86 -24.77
CA ASN A 168 -6.06 23.47 -24.38
C ASN A 168 -4.63 23.18 -23.88
N ASN A 169 -4.43 23.16 -22.57
CA ASN A 169 -3.36 22.38 -21.96
C ASN A 169 -3.96 21.58 -20.81
N ASN A 170 -4.00 20.27 -21.02
CA ASN A 170 -4.47 19.24 -20.11
C ASN A 170 -3.51 19.17 -18.89
N ILE A 171 -3.56 20.19 -18.01
CA ILE A 171 -2.82 20.19 -16.75
C ILE A 171 -3.50 19.14 -15.88
N GLN A 172 -3.03 17.90 -15.99
CA GLN A 172 -3.46 16.86 -15.10
C GLN A 172 -3.10 17.30 -13.67
N PRO A 173 -4.02 17.17 -12.71
CA PRO A 173 -3.69 17.44 -11.33
C PRO A 173 -2.59 16.46 -10.91
N GLU A 174 -1.36 16.94 -10.72
CA GLU A 174 -0.25 16.10 -10.25
C GLU A 174 -0.20 16.10 -8.72
N SER A 175 0.25 14.98 -8.13
CA SER A 175 0.44 14.88 -6.68
C SER A 175 1.53 15.84 -6.18
N LYS A 176 1.33 16.47 -5.00
CA LYS A 176 2.35 17.28 -4.31
C LYS A 176 3.44 16.45 -3.65
N CYS A 177 3.31 15.13 -3.59
CA CYS A 177 4.26 14.24 -2.93
C CYS A 177 5.73 14.47 -3.36
N PRO A 178 6.08 14.61 -4.66
CA PRO A 178 7.46 14.82 -5.09
C PRO A 178 8.08 16.12 -4.55
N GLU A 179 7.30 17.19 -4.45
CA GLU A 179 7.75 18.47 -3.89
C GLU A 179 7.96 18.38 -2.37
N LEU A 180 7.01 17.78 -1.65
CA LEU A 180 7.10 17.61 -0.20
C LEU A 180 8.27 16.71 0.20
N LEU A 181 8.54 15.64 -0.57
CA LEU A 181 9.73 14.81 -0.37
C LEU A 181 11.02 15.62 -0.59
N ALA A 182 11.08 16.47 -1.62
CA ALA A 182 12.26 17.30 -1.89
C ALA A 182 12.48 18.36 -0.80
N ASN A 183 11.40 18.98 -0.30
CA ASN A 183 11.45 19.93 0.82
C ASN A 183 11.92 19.25 2.11
N PHE A 184 11.42 18.05 2.40
CA PHE A 184 11.85 17.30 3.58
C PHE A 184 13.33 16.91 3.50
N CYS A 185 13.82 16.47 2.34
CA CYS A 185 15.26 16.26 2.12
C CYS A 185 16.07 17.53 2.40
N ASP A 186 15.62 18.69 1.93
CA ASP A 186 16.31 19.97 2.17
C ASP A 186 16.35 20.31 3.67
N MET A 187 15.24 20.09 4.38
CA MET A 187 15.16 20.30 5.83
C MET A 187 16.14 19.42 6.61
N LEU A 188 16.35 18.17 6.17
CA LEU A 188 17.29 17.24 6.79
C LEU A 188 18.76 17.59 6.48
N LEU A 189 19.05 18.02 5.26
CA LEU A 189 20.42 18.26 4.79
C LEU A 189 20.96 19.66 5.13
N ARG A 190 20.09 20.67 5.29
CA ARG A 190 20.48 22.02 5.71
C ARG A 190 20.51 22.15 7.23
N LYS A 191 21.18 23.19 7.74
CA LYS A 191 21.18 23.58 9.16
C LYS A 191 19.82 24.18 9.60
N THR A 192 18.78 23.37 9.61
CA THR A 192 17.45 23.72 10.12
C THR A 192 17.32 23.38 11.61
N PRO A 193 16.28 23.86 12.31
CA PRO A 193 15.98 23.41 13.67
C PRO A 193 15.77 21.89 13.78
N LEU A 194 15.33 21.23 12.70
CA LEU A 194 15.12 19.79 12.64
C LEU A 194 16.45 19.04 12.60
N SER A 195 17.33 19.36 11.65
CA SER A 195 18.63 18.67 11.51
C SER A 195 19.54 18.89 12.72
N LYS A 196 19.42 20.02 13.42
CA LYS A 196 20.16 20.28 14.67
C LYS A 196 19.76 19.36 15.84
N LYS A 197 18.56 18.76 15.77
CA LYS A 197 18.06 17.82 16.78
C LYS A 197 18.39 16.36 16.45
N LEU A 198 18.91 16.10 15.26
CA LEU A 198 19.19 14.76 14.77
C LEU A 198 20.70 14.52 14.67
N THR A 199 21.11 13.29 14.95
CA THR A 199 22.46 12.79 14.68
C THR A 199 22.65 12.51 13.19
N SER A 200 23.91 12.36 12.76
CA SER A 200 24.23 12.01 11.36
C SER A 200 23.56 10.68 10.95
N ASP A 201 23.53 9.70 11.84
CA ASP A 201 22.97 8.38 11.59
C ASP A 201 21.43 8.43 11.45
N GLU A 202 20.77 9.26 12.26
CA GLU A 202 19.32 9.49 12.18
C GLU A 202 18.94 10.21 10.88
N ILE A 203 19.74 11.19 10.45
CA ILE A 203 19.55 11.88 9.18
C ILE A 203 19.68 10.88 8.02
N GLU A 204 20.71 10.04 8.02
CA GLU A 204 20.89 9.01 6.99
C GLU A 204 19.71 8.01 6.99
N SER A 205 19.23 7.63 8.17
CA SER A 205 18.06 6.76 8.30
C SER A 205 16.79 7.39 7.73
N LYS A 206 16.51 8.66 8.06
CA LYS A 206 15.38 9.40 7.48
C LYS A 206 15.52 9.57 5.96
N LEU A 207 16.74 9.74 5.43
CA LEU A 207 16.96 9.79 3.98
C LEU A 207 16.69 8.43 3.30
N ARG A 208 17.04 7.30 3.95
CA ARG A 208 16.67 5.97 3.45
C ARG A 208 15.15 5.77 3.43
N ASP A 209 14.45 6.26 4.45
CA ASP A 209 12.99 6.28 4.48
C ASP A 209 12.41 7.12 3.33
N VAL A 210 12.98 8.29 3.01
CA VAL A 210 12.55 9.07 1.83
C VAL A 210 12.71 8.27 0.54
N LEU A 211 13.82 7.55 0.36
CA LEU A 211 14.04 6.71 -0.83
C LEU A 211 12.97 5.61 -0.96
N LEU A 212 12.49 5.06 0.16
CA LEU A 212 11.38 4.11 0.16
C LEU A 212 10.12 4.74 -0.44
N VAL A 213 9.73 5.94 -0.02
CA VAL A 213 8.55 6.63 -0.57
C VAL A 213 8.77 7.01 -2.04
N LEU A 214 9.97 7.53 -2.37
CA LEU A 214 10.34 7.95 -3.72
C LEU A 214 10.29 6.80 -4.74
N LYS A 215 10.50 5.54 -4.31
CA LYS A 215 10.32 4.35 -5.15
C LYS A 215 8.92 4.29 -5.78
N TYR A 216 7.89 4.74 -5.06
CA TYR A 216 6.49 4.67 -5.47
C TYR A 216 5.99 5.94 -6.17
N VAL A 217 6.78 7.01 -6.21
CA VAL A 217 6.47 8.23 -6.95
C VAL A 217 6.56 7.98 -8.46
N GLN A 218 5.53 8.36 -9.22
CA GLN A 218 5.48 8.23 -10.67
C GLN A 218 6.36 9.27 -11.38
N ASN A 219 6.19 10.55 -11.06
CA ASN A 219 6.92 11.65 -11.70
C ASN A 219 8.14 12.05 -10.87
N LYS A 220 9.26 11.34 -11.05
CA LYS A 220 10.52 11.60 -10.31
C LYS A 220 11.25 12.85 -10.80
N ASP A 221 10.96 13.33 -12.01
CA ASP A 221 11.59 14.53 -12.56
C ASP A 221 11.19 15.78 -11.78
N VAL A 222 9.94 15.81 -11.27
CA VAL A 222 9.47 16.89 -10.39
C VAL A 222 10.28 16.93 -9.09
N PHE A 223 10.48 15.77 -8.44
CA PHE A 223 11.33 15.67 -7.26
C PHE A 223 12.75 16.19 -7.57
N MET A 224 13.36 15.71 -8.66
CA MET A 224 14.71 16.12 -9.06
C MET A 224 14.81 17.63 -9.31
N ARG A 225 13.80 18.24 -9.93
CA ARG A 225 13.76 19.69 -10.19
C ARG A 225 13.77 20.49 -8.89
N TYR A 226 12.91 20.13 -7.93
CA TYR A 226 12.85 20.82 -6.64
C TYR A 226 14.11 20.55 -5.81
N HIS A 227 14.58 19.31 -5.76
CA HIS A 227 15.79 18.95 -5.02
C HIS A 227 17.03 19.67 -5.57
N LYS A 228 17.17 19.77 -6.89
CA LYS A 228 18.24 20.57 -7.52
C LYS A 228 18.12 22.05 -7.17
N ALA A 229 16.92 22.62 -7.26
CA ALA A 229 16.69 24.03 -6.93
C ALA A 229 17.07 24.33 -5.47
N HIS A 230 16.74 23.42 -4.56
CA HIS A 230 17.18 23.47 -3.17
C HIS A 230 18.71 23.43 -3.09
N LEU A 231 19.39 22.44 -3.66
CA LEU A 231 20.86 22.36 -3.59
C LEU A 231 21.60 23.59 -4.18
N THR A 232 20.98 24.30 -5.12
CA THR A 232 21.57 25.51 -5.72
C THR A 232 21.38 26.80 -4.90
N ARG A 233 20.55 26.78 -3.85
CA ARG A 233 20.33 27.93 -2.96
C ARG A 233 21.30 27.95 -1.78
#